data_AF-A0A8C9EQ50-F1
#
_entry.id   AF-A0A8C9EQ50-F1
#
_cell.length_a   1.000
_cell.length_b   1.000
_cell.length_c   1.000
_cell.angle_alpha   90.00
_cell.angle_beta   90.00
_cell.angle_gamma   90.00
#
_symmetry.space_group_name_H-M   'P 1'
#
loop_
_entity.id
_entity.type
_entity.pdbx_description
1 polymer ?
#
loop_
_entity_poly.entity_id
_entity_poly.type
_entity_poly.pdbx_seq_one_letter_code
_entity_poly.pdbx_strand_id
1 'polypeptide(L)'
;EGFSSQNDSYLDIYGITRDQAGEYECSAENDVSVPDVKKVKVTVNFAPTIQELKSSGVVLGGNGLIRCEGAGVPAPVFEWYRGERKLISGQQGITIKNYSTRSLLTVTNVTEEHFGNYTCVAANKLGMTNASLPLNRKTPWEVSKGCPELQPSTACPWLHAGRWGELRGRAMESFDEDSSHWDRQSRALRYS
;
A
#
# COMPACT_ATOMS: atom_id res chain seq x y z
N GLU A 1 9.55 -9.16 -37.77
CA GLU A 1 8.25 -9.48 -37.15
C GLU A 1 7.28 -9.75 -38.27
N GLY A 2 6.67 -10.93 -38.31
CA GLY A 2 5.89 -11.34 -39.46
C GLY A 2 5.07 -12.57 -39.17
N PHE A 3 3.82 -12.51 -39.58
CA PHE A 3 2.94 -13.66 -39.71
C PHE A 3 3.09 -14.18 -41.13
N SER A 4 3.24 -15.49 -41.30
CA SER A 4 3.07 -16.12 -42.62
C SER A 4 2.00 -17.18 -42.54
N SER A 5 1.02 -17.10 -43.45
CA SER A 5 0.14 -18.22 -43.74
C SER A 5 0.75 -19.05 -44.87
N GLN A 6 0.90 -20.35 -44.65
CA GLN A 6 1.30 -21.28 -45.71
C GLN A 6 0.09 -22.12 -46.11
N ASN A 7 -0.33 -22.01 -47.37
CA ASN A 7 -1.46 -22.74 -47.97
C ASN A 7 -2.77 -22.66 -47.16
N ASP A 8 -3.03 -21.53 -46.48
CA ASP A 8 -4.21 -21.28 -45.62
C ASP A 8 -4.50 -22.34 -44.52
N SER A 9 -3.53 -23.19 -44.20
CA SER A 9 -3.67 -24.28 -43.21
C SER A 9 -2.80 -24.10 -41.98
N TYR A 10 -1.70 -23.34 -42.10
CA TYR A 10 -0.75 -23.10 -41.01
C TYR A 10 -0.55 -21.59 -40.79
N LEU A 11 -0.52 -21.19 -39.53
CA LEU A 11 -0.11 -19.86 -39.08
C LEU A 11 1.25 -19.98 -38.40
N ASP A 12 2.29 -19.45 -39.04
CA ASP A 12 3.63 -19.35 -38.47
C ASP A 12 3.87 -17.96 -37.87
N ILE A 13 4.33 -17.94 -36.62
CA ILE A 13 4.66 -16.72 -35.87
C ILE A 13 6.14 -16.75 -35.50
N TYR A 14 6.94 -15.91 -36.15
CA TYR A 14 8.38 -15.83 -35.88
C TYR A 14 8.71 -14.66 -34.95
N GLY A 15 9.61 -14.92 -33.99
CA GLY A 15 10.09 -13.89 -33.07
C GLY A 15 8.99 -13.35 -32.16
N ILE A 16 8.20 -14.25 -31.56
CA ILE A 16 6.99 -13.87 -30.81
C ILE A 16 7.29 -12.92 -29.65
N THR A 17 6.57 -11.81 -29.61
CA THR A 17 6.64 -10.79 -28.56
C THR A 17 5.47 -10.91 -27.56
N ARG A 18 5.54 -10.21 -26.43
CA ARG A 18 4.53 -10.31 -25.36
C ARG A 18 3.16 -9.78 -25.80
N ASP A 19 3.15 -8.78 -26.67
CA ASP A 19 1.97 -8.14 -27.26
C ASP A 19 1.26 -9.04 -28.30
N GLN A 20 1.94 -10.07 -28.81
CA GLN A 20 1.35 -11.08 -29.69
C GLN A 20 0.70 -12.24 -28.93
N ALA A 21 0.68 -12.22 -27.59
CA ALA A 21 -0.12 -13.16 -26.81
C ALA A 21 -1.61 -12.86 -26.97
N GLY A 22 -2.45 -13.88 -27.11
CA GLY A 22 -3.86 -13.67 -27.37
C GLY A 22 -4.62 -14.92 -27.79
N GLU A 23 -5.88 -14.74 -28.14
CA GLU A 23 -6.70 -15.77 -28.78
C GLU A 23 -6.59 -15.61 -30.29
N TYR A 24 -6.14 -16.67 -30.95
CA TYR A 24 -6.05 -16.76 -32.40
C TYR A 24 -7.20 -17.61 -32.90
N GLU A 25 -7.79 -17.19 -34.02
CA GLU A 25 -8.96 -17.82 -34.61
C GLU A 25 -8.61 -18.39 -35.98
N CYS A 26 -8.99 -19.64 -36.21
CA CYS A 26 -8.99 -20.28 -37.51
C CYS A 26 -10.44 -20.41 -37.97
N SER A 27 -10.74 -19.88 -39.15
CA SER A 27 -12.05 -19.94 -39.78
C SER A 27 -11.94 -20.64 -41.13
N ALA A 28 -12.79 -21.64 -41.37
CA ALA A 28 -12.87 -22.38 -42.61
C ALA A 28 -14.25 -22.22 -43.23
N GLU A 29 -14.28 -21.72 -44.47
CA GLU A 29 -15.50 -21.43 -45.23
C GLU A 29 -15.49 -22.18 -46.56
N ASN A 30 -16.65 -22.65 -47.00
CA ASN A 30 -16.84 -23.33 -48.28
C ASN A 30 -18.03 -22.76 -49.08
N ASP A 31 -18.47 -21.54 -48.78
CA ASP A 31 -19.59 -20.81 -49.39
C ASP A 31 -20.97 -21.50 -49.33
N VAL A 32 -21.08 -22.62 -48.62
CA VAL A 32 -22.33 -23.42 -48.52
C VAL A 32 -22.98 -23.29 -47.15
N SER A 33 -22.19 -23.09 -46.11
CA SER A 33 -22.67 -22.93 -44.74
C SER A 33 -21.96 -21.78 -44.03
N VAL A 34 -22.42 -21.46 -42.82
CA VAL A 34 -21.64 -20.62 -41.91
C VAL A 34 -20.23 -21.19 -41.74
N PRO A 35 -19.18 -20.36 -41.68
CA PRO A 35 -17.81 -20.84 -41.49
C PRO A 35 -17.68 -21.63 -40.19
N ASP A 36 -16.92 -22.74 -40.21
CA ASP A 36 -16.51 -23.41 -38.96
C ASP A 36 -15.34 -22.63 -38.35
N VAL A 37 -15.40 -22.43 -37.05
CA VAL A 37 -14.46 -21.56 -36.34
C VAL A 37 -13.87 -22.30 -35.14
N LYS A 38 -12.55 -22.28 -35.02
CA LYS A 38 -11.80 -22.79 -33.86
C LYS A 38 -10.87 -21.73 -33.32
N LYS A 39 -10.77 -21.68 -31.99
CA LYS A 39 -9.97 -20.69 -31.26
C LYS A 39 -8.86 -21.38 -30.47
N VAL A 40 -7.68 -20.77 -30.46
CA VAL A 40 -6.52 -21.23 -29.70
C VAL A 40 -5.91 -20.07 -28.92
N LYS A 41 -5.62 -20.29 -27.64
CA LYS A 41 -4.97 -19.28 -26.80
C LYS A 41 -3.46 -19.45 -26.82
N VAL A 42 -2.76 -18.48 -27.39
CA VAL A 42 -1.30 -18.38 -27.36
C VAL A 42 -0.87 -17.56 -26.15
N THR A 43 -0.01 -18.14 -25.32
CA THR A 43 0.55 -17.47 -24.13
C THR A 43 2.06 -17.35 -24.26
N VAL A 44 2.58 -16.14 -24.12
CA VAL A 44 4.03 -15.86 -24.20
C VAL A 44 4.61 -15.81 -22.80
N ASN A 45 5.48 -16.76 -22.48
CA ASN A 45 6.14 -16.82 -21.19
C ASN A 45 7.33 -15.83 -21.13
N PHE A 46 7.50 -15.15 -20.01
CA PHE A 46 8.64 -14.27 -19.77
C PHE A 46 9.05 -14.26 -18.28
N ALA A 47 10.33 -13.97 -18.04
CA ALA A 47 10.89 -13.85 -16.70
C ALA A 47 10.28 -12.65 -15.94
N PRO A 48 10.24 -12.68 -14.59
CA PRO A 48 9.57 -11.66 -13.82
C PRO A 48 10.26 -10.30 -13.92
N THR A 49 9.47 -9.23 -13.88
CA THR A 49 9.93 -7.84 -13.78
C THR A 49 9.17 -7.16 -12.65
N ILE A 50 9.88 -6.50 -11.73
CA ILE A 50 9.23 -5.65 -10.71
C ILE A 50 8.84 -4.34 -11.36
N GLN A 51 7.55 -4.03 -11.32
CA GLN A 51 6.97 -2.81 -11.90
C GLN A 51 6.94 -1.69 -10.86
N GLU A 52 6.70 -2.03 -9.60
CA GLU A 52 6.58 -1.06 -8.53
C GLU A 52 7.01 -1.64 -7.17
N LEU A 53 7.73 -0.85 -6.39
CA LEU A 53 8.05 -1.15 -4.99
C LEU A 53 7.82 0.12 -4.16
N LYS A 54 6.94 0.05 -3.16
CA LYS A 54 6.55 1.19 -2.31
C LYS A 54 6.49 0.80 -0.83
N SER A 55 6.93 1.68 0.05
CA SER A 55 6.73 1.59 1.50
C SER A 55 5.88 2.73 2.02
N SER A 56 5.03 2.45 3.00
CA SER A 56 4.54 3.49 3.91
C SER A 56 5.62 3.78 4.94
N GLY A 57 6.04 5.05 5.05
CA GLY A 57 6.78 5.46 6.25
C GLY A 57 5.90 5.31 7.49
N VAL A 58 6.51 5.03 8.64
CA VAL A 58 5.78 4.59 9.85
C VAL A 58 6.40 5.14 11.14
N VAL A 59 5.56 5.44 12.13
CA VAL A 59 5.98 5.85 13.48
C VAL A 59 6.31 4.63 14.35
N LEU A 60 7.10 4.80 15.40
CA LEU A 60 7.35 3.73 16.38
C LEU A 60 6.04 3.21 16.99
N GLY A 61 5.95 1.90 17.22
CA GLY A 61 4.76 1.19 17.68
C GLY A 61 3.66 1.02 16.61
N GLY A 62 3.78 1.68 15.45
CA GLY A 62 2.84 1.58 14.34
C GLY A 62 3.04 0.31 13.49
N ASN A 63 2.25 0.21 12.41
CA ASN A 63 2.33 -0.87 11.44
C ASN A 63 2.83 -0.35 10.08
N GLY A 64 3.98 -0.83 9.64
CA GLY A 64 4.55 -0.51 8.33
C GLY A 64 4.01 -1.44 7.24
N LEU A 65 3.83 -0.93 6.04
CA LEU A 65 3.40 -1.71 4.87
C LEU A 65 4.37 -1.47 3.71
N ILE A 66 4.89 -2.56 3.15
CA ILE A 66 5.67 -2.54 1.92
C ILE A 66 4.94 -3.36 0.86
N ARG A 67 4.73 -2.75 -0.30
CA ARG A 67 4.06 -3.33 -1.45
C ARG A 67 5.07 -3.52 -2.57
N CYS A 68 5.08 -4.71 -3.15
CA CYS A 68 5.85 -5.06 -4.34
C CYS A 68 4.87 -5.54 -5.42
N GLU A 69 4.91 -4.94 -6.60
CA GLU A 69 4.11 -5.35 -7.75
C GLU A 69 5.06 -5.79 -8.87
N GLY A 70 4.76 -6.95 -9.47
CA GLY A 70 5.59 -7.57 -10.48
C GLY A 70 4.76 -8.35 -11.49
N ALA A 71 5.25 -8.37 -12.72
CA ALA A 71 4.65 -9.11 -13.83
C ALA A 71 5.59 -10.24 -14.26
N GLY A 72 5.01 -11.38 -14.63
CA GLY A 72 5.73 -12.54 -15.12
C GLY A 72 4.75 -13.58 -15.61
N VAL A 73 5.14 -14.36 -16.61
CA VAL A 73 4.34 -15.49 -17.10
C VAL A 73 5.24 -16.71 -17.22
N PRO A 74 5.03 -17.79 -16.45
CA PRO A 74 4.01 -17.96 -15.40
C PRO A 74 4.10 -16.93 -14.27
N ALA A 75 3.01 -16.76 -13.53
CA ALA A 75 2.91 -15.81 -12.42
C ALA A 75 4.08 -15.99 -11.43
N PRO A 76 4.76 -14.90 -11.03
CA PRO A 76 5.91 -14.98 -10.16
C PRO A 76 5.51 -15.36 -8.72
N VAL A 77 6.42 -16.07 -8.05
CA VAL A 77 6.41 -16.26 -6.61
C VAL A 77 7.23 -15.14 -5.98
N PHE A 78 6.68 -14.51 -4.94
CA PHE A 78 7.31 -13.39 -4.25
C PHE A 78 7.88 -13.81 -2.89
N GLU A 79 9.09 -13.34 -2.61
CA GLU A 79 9.81 -13.54 -1.36
C GLU A 79 10.36 -12.21 -0.86
N TRP A 80 10.47 -12.08 0.47
CA TRP A 80 10.98 -10.86 1.12
C TRP A 80 12.24 -11.15 1.90
N TYR A 81 13.17 -10.22 1.84
CA TYR A 81 14.47 -10.30 2.50
C TYR A 81 14.80 -9.00 3.21
N ARG A 82 15.61 -9.12 4.26
CA ARG A 82 16.25 -7.99 4.93
C ARG A 82 17.74 -8.29 5.08
N GLY A 83 18.55 -7.56 4.32
CA GLY A 83 19.92 -8.00 4.04
C GLY A 83 19.89 -9.37 3.36
N GLU A 84 20.63 -10.33 3.89
CA GLU A 84 20.68 -11.71 3.39
C GLU A 84 19.60 -12.63 4.02
N ARG A 85 18.89 -12.14 5.05
CA ARG A 85 17.92 -12.95 5.79
C ARG A 85 16.56 -12.94 5.11
N LYS A 86 16.07 -14.13 4.76
CA LYS A 86 14.68 -14.34 4.30
C LYS A 86 13.70 -14.05 5.43
N LEU A 87 12.66 -13.29 5.13
CA LEU A 87 11.56 -13.00 6.04
C LEU A 87 10.46 -14.06 5.88
N ILE A 88 9.90 -14.50 7.01
CA ILE A 88 8.89 -15.55 7.06
C ILE A 88 7.65 -14.98 7.73
N SER A 89 6.49 -15.15 7.09
CA SER A 89 5.21 -14.71 7.64
C SER A 89 4.92 -15.40 8.99
N GLY A 90 4.45 -14.63 9.97
CA GLY A 90 4.17 -15.09 11.33
C GLY A 90 5.34 -14.96 12.31
N GLN A 91 6.53 -14.57 11.86
CA GLN A 91 7.70 -14.37 12.73
C GLN A 91 7.98 -12.89 12.94
N GLN A 92 8.38 -12.49 14.17
CA GLN A 92 8.90 -11.14 14.46
C GLN A 92 7.99 -9.99 13.98
N GLY A 93 6.66 -10.13 14.14
CA GLY A 93 5.71 -9.11 13.67
C GLY A 93 5.58 -9.00 12.14
N ILE A 94 6.12 -9.96 11.38
CA ILE A 94 6.03 -10.01 9.93
C ILE A 94 4.77 -10.73 9.49
N THR A 95 4.01 -10.13 8.57
CA THR A 95 2.93 -10.79 7.84
C THR A 95 3.13 -10.59 6.35
N ILE A 96 3.16 -11.67 5.57
CA ILE A 96 3.33 -11.62 4.11
C ILE A 96 2.06 -12.15 3.45
N LYS A 97 1.50 -11.37 2.52
CA LYS A 97 0.37 -11.77 1.67
C LYS A 97 0.79 -11.73 0.21
N ASN A 98 0.91 -12.91 -0.41
CA ASN A 98 1.25 -13.08 -1.81
C ASN A 98 0.00 -13.20 -2.67
N TYR A 99 0.04 -12.56 -3.85
CA TYR A 99 -0.95 -12.62 -4.92
C TYR A 99 -0.22 -12.91 -6.24
N SER A 100 -0.96 -13.13 -7.32
CA SER A 100 -0.39 -13.46 -8.64
C SER A 100 0.53 -12.39 -9.22
N THR A 101 0.26 -11.11 -8.96
CA THR A 101 0.99 -9.97 -9.53
C THR A 101 1.58 -9.03 -8.47
N ARG A 102 1.40 -9.34 -7.18
CA ARG A 102 1.89 -8.48 -6.10
C ARG A 102 2.09 -9.23 -4.79
N SER A 103 2.90 -8.65 -3.92
CA SER A 103 3.09 -9.09 -2.54
C SER A 103 3.02 -7.91 -1.57
N LEU A 104 2.42 -8.15 -0.41
CA LEU A 104 2.31 -7.19 0.69
C LEU A 104 3.07 -7.72 1.90
N LEU A 105 4.05 -6.97 2.37
CA LEU A 105 4.78 -7.19 3.61
C LEU A 105 4.31 -6.19 4.66
N THR A 106 3.69 -6.68 5.73
CA THR A 106 3.32 -5.87 6.89
C THR A 106 4.28 -6.16 8.03
N VAL A 107 4.82 -5.09 8.63
CA VAL A 107 5.64 -5.13 9.86
C VAL A 107 4.83 -4.49 10.98
N THR A 108 4.43 -5.26 11.99
CA THR A 108 3.63 -4.76 13.10
C THR A 108 4.49 -4.34 14.29
N ASN A 109 3.97 -3.41 15.11
CA ASN A 109 4.64 -2.89 16.30
C ASN A 109 6.11 -2.48 16.01
N VAL A 110 6.27 -1.54 15.08
CA VAL A 110 7.58 -1.15 14.55
C VAL A 110 8.49 -0.57 15.63
N THR A 111 9.70 -1.11 15.75
CA THR A 111 10.77 -0.62 16.63
C THR A 111 11.89 -0.02 15.78
N GLU A 112 12.89 0.57 16.43
CA GLU A 112 14.09 1.09 15.75
C GLU A 112 14.78 0.04 14.88
N GLU A 113 14.81 -1.18 15.39
CA GLU A 113 15.41 -2.31 14.71
C GLU A 113 14.65 -2.74 13.47
N HIS A 114 13.45 -2.26 13.18
CA HIS A 114 12.70 -2.61 11.98
C HIS A 114 12.94 -1.66 10.80
N PHE A 115 13.55 -0.49 11.02
CA PHE A 115 13.84 0.43 9.91
C PHE A 115 15.00 -0.05 9.03
N GLY A 116 15.05 0.45 7.80
CA GLY A 116 16.11 0.13 6.83
C GLY A 116 15.62 -0.67 5.62
N ASN A 117 16.56 -1.24 4.86
CA ASN A 117 16.27 -1.79 3.54
C ASN A 117 15.59 -3.16 3.57
N TYR A 118 14.50 -3.26 2.82
CA TYR A 118 13.78 -4.48 2.51
C TYR A 118 13.88 -4.77 1.03
N THR A 119 14.12 -6.04 0.69
CA THR A 119 14.26 -6.51 -0.69
C THR A 119 13.08 -7.43 -1.02
N CYS A 120 12.36 -7.09 -2.08
CA CYS A 120 11.39 -7.98 -2.70
C CYS A 120 12.08 -8.75 -3.82
N VAL A 121 11.87 -10.07 -3.86
CA VAL A 121 12.36 -10.97 -4.89
C VAL A 121 11.17 -11.60 -5.59
N ALA A 122 11.12 -11.54 -6.92
CA ALA A 122 10.09 -12.15 -7.75
C ALA A 122 10.73 -13.19 -8.67
N ALA A 123 10.28 -14.44 -8.61
CA ALA A 123 10.87 -15.56 -9.35
C ALA A 123 9.82 -16.41 -10.08
N ASN A 124 10.16 -16.88 -11.27
CA ASN A 124 9.43 -17.94 -11.97
C ASN A 124 10.42 -18.89 -12.68
N LYS A 125 9.91 -19.87 -13.43
CA LYS A 125 10.74 -20.87 -14.13
C LYS A 125 11.70 -20.30 -15.19
N LEU A 126 11.53 -19.04 -15.59
CA LEU A 126 12.36 -18.38 -16.60
C LEU A 126 13.39 -17.42 -16.01
N GLY A 127 13.32 -17.11 -14.72
CA GLY A 127 14.28 -16.23 -14.07
C GLY A 127 13.76 -15.57 -12.80
N MET A 128 14.57 -14.63 -12.30
CA MET A 128 14.33 -13.92 -11.05
C MET A 128 14.78 -12.47 -11.18
N THR A 129 14.06 -11.58 -10.51
CA THR A 129 14.43 -10.17 -10.35
C THR A 129 14.23 -9.74 -8.90
N ASN A 130 14.89 -8.67 -8.49
CA ASN A 130 14.69 -8.09 -7.17
C ASN A 130 14.67 -6.56 -7.22
N ALA A 131 14.15 -5.96 -6.16
CA ALA A 131 14.20 -4.52 -5.92
C ALA A 131 14.21 -4.28 -4.41
N SER A 132 14.88 -3.21 -3.99
CA SER A 132 15.03 -2.88 -2.57
C SER A 132 14.61 -1.44 -2.31
N LEU A 133 14.01 -1.20 -1.14
CA LEU A 133 13.75 0.14 -0.64
C LEU A 133 13.82 0.19 0.89
N PRO A 134 14.03 1.38 1.49
CA PRO A 134 14.02 1.52 2.93
C PRO A 134 12.60 1.68 3.49
N LEU A 135 12.30 0.99 4.60
CA LEU A 135 11.22 1.38 5.49
C LEU A 135 11.72 2.55 6.34
N ASN A 136 11.13 3.72 6.14
CA ASN A 136 11.54 4.96 6.81
C ASN A 136 10.67 5.28 8.02
N ARG A 137 11.29 5.87 9.03
CA ARG A 137 10.57 6.46 10.16
C ARG A 137 9.80 7.68 9.67
N LYS A 138 8.53 7.79 10.05
CA LYS A 138 7.79 9.05 10.04
C LYS A 138 7.84 9.70 11.40
N THR A 139 7.92 11.01 11.41
CA THR A 139 7.67 11.79 12.62
C THR A 139 6.16 11.89 12.88
N PRO A 140 5.72 12.05 14.14
CA PRO A 140 4.29 12.18 14.44
C PRO A 140 3.61 13.36 13.71
N TRP A 141 4.35 14.46 13.48
CA TRP A 141 3.82 15.65 12.80
C TRP A 141 3.74 15.50 11.26
N GLU A 142 4.47 14.57 10.65
CA GLU A 142 4.30 14.23 9.22
C GLU A 142 3.02 13.42 8.98
N VAL A 143 2.57 12.66 9.98
CA VAL A 143 1.32 11.92 9.92
C VAL A 143 0.12 12.86 10.05
N SER A 144 0.22 13.93 10.85
CA SER A 144 -0.89 14.89 11.05
C SER A 144 -1.23 15.73 9.81
N LYS A 145 -0.27 15.97 8.89
CA LYS A 145 -0.52 16.70 7.63
C LYS A 145 -1.49 16.01 6.67
N GLY A 146 -1.79 14.72 6.88
CA GLY A 146 -2.78 13.97 6.11
C GLY A 146 -4.21 14.04 6.68
N CYS A 147 -4.38 14.58 7.89
CA CYS A 147 -5.70 14.89 8.40
C CYS A 147 -6.12 16.22 7.76
N PRO A 148 -7.30 16.31 7.09
CA PRO A 148 -7.84 17.61 6.72
C PRO A 148 -7.92 18.42 8.01
N GLU A 149 -7.13 19.48 8.07
CA GLU A 149 -7.21 20.43 9.16
C GLU A 149 -8.66 20.90 9.22
N LEU A 150 -9.37 20.52 10.29
CA LEU A 150 -10.62 21.16 10.65
C LEU A 150 -10.24 22.62 10.90
N GLN A 151 -10.35 23.44 9.86
CA GLN A 151 -10.08 24.86 9.98
C GLN A 151 -10.95 25.39 11.10
N PRO A 152 -10.39 26.06 12.12
CA PRO A 152 -11.19 26.78 13.10
C PRO A 152 -11.79 27.99 12.38
N SER A 153 -12.92 27.78 11.69
CA SER A 153 -13.63 28.89 11.08
C SER A 153 -14.20 29.77 12.19
N THR A 154 -13.67 30.99 12.24
CA THR A 154 -14.29 32.22 12.75
C THR A 154 -14.57 32.30 14.25
N ALA A 155 -13.66 33.03 14.93
CA ALA A 155 -13.89 33.99 16.00
C ALA A 155 -15.32 34.07 16.59
N CYS A 156 -15.43 33.83 17.91
CA CYS A 156 -16.57 34.27 18.72
C CYS A 156 -16.73 35.80 18.65
N PRO A 157 -17.78 36.37 18.01
CA PRO A 157 -17.92 37.82 17.86
C PRO A 157 -18.74 38.46 18.99
N TRP A 158 -18.53 38.12 20.27
CA TRP A 158 -19.31 38.72 21.38
C TRP A 158 -18.51 39.07 22.65
N LEU A 159 -17.21 39.34 22.55
CA LEU A 159 -16.44 39.86 23.68
C LEU A 159 -15.80 41.21 23.37
N HIS A 160 -16.64 42.23 23.16
CA HIS A 160 -16.28 43.61 23.49
C HIS A 160 -17.49 44.38 24.03
N ALA A 161 -17.20 45.21 25.03
CA ALA A 161 -18.02 46.23 25.68
C ALA A 161 -18.95 45.79 26.84
N GLY A 162 -18.45 45.91 28.08
CA GLY A 162 -19.26 45.74 29.29
C GLY A 162 -18.59 46.15 30.61
N ARG A 163 -18.06 47.38 30.67
CA ARG A 163 -17.98 48.30 31.83
C ARG A 163 -17.54 47.73 33.21
N TRP A 164 -16.33 48.12 33.64
CA TRP A 164 -15.83 48.00 35.02
C TRP A 164 -16.67 48.86 35.99
N GLY A 165 -17.09 48.28 37.11
CA GLY A 165 -17.77 48.96 38.21
C GLY A 165 -17.70 48.13 39.50
N GLU A 166 -16.94 48.67 40.46
CA GLU A 166 -16.90 48.44 41.93
C GLU A 166 -17.82 47.39 42.58
N LEU A 167 -17.26 46.53 43.46
CA LEU A 167 -17.38 46.64 44.93
C LEU A 167 -16.79 45.42 45.69
N ARG A 168 -15.86 45.75 46.59
CA ARG A 168 -15.40 45.10 47.84
C ARG A 168 -16.07 43.79 48.32
N GLY A 169 -15.22 42.86 48.79
CA GLY A 169 -15.34 42.33 50.16
C GLY A 169 -15.24 40.81 50.38
N ARG A 170 -14.35 40.45 51.33
CA ARG A 170 -14.27 39.24 52.19
C ARG A 170 -13.55 37.97 51.70
N ALA A 171 -12.33 37.83 52.26
CA ALA A 171 -11.89 36.78 53.21
C ALA A 171 -12.31 35.31 53.01
N MET A 172 -11.30 34.48 52.75
CA MET A 172 -10.77 33.40 53.61
C MET A 172 -11.74 32.32 54.13
N GLU A 173 -11.53 31.08 53.66
CA GLU A 173 -11.74 29.78 54.34
C GLU A 173 -11.12 28.70 53.40
N SER A 174 -9.91 28.22 53.71
CA SER A 174 -9.58 26.94 54.37
C SER A 174 -9.71 25.69 53.50
N PHE A 175 -8.56 25.02 53.36
CA PHE A 175 -8.30 23.58 53.19
C PHE A 175 -9.50 22.61 53.19
N ASP A 176 -9.55 21.69 52.22
CA ASP A 176 -9.16 20.29 52.47
C ASP A 176 -8.99 19.49 51.16
N GLU A 177 -7.90 18.73 51.10
CA GLU A 177 -7.65 17.64 50.14
C GLU A 177 -8.48 16.43 50.54
N ASP A 178 -9.36 15.95 49.66
CA ASP A 178 -9.64 14.51 49.62
C ASP A 178 -9.92 14.01 48.20
N SER A 179 -9.23 12.93 47.90
CA SER A 179 -9.18 12.24 46.62
C SER A 179 -10.19 11.11 46.63
N SER A 180 -11.25 11.19 45.83
CA SER A 180 -11.90 10.04 45.14
C SER A 180 -13.30 10.38 44.60
N HIS A 181 -13.40 10.74 43.31
CA HIS A 181 -14.40 10.13 42.42
C HIS A 181 -14.18 10.58 40.96
N TRP A 182 -14.05 9.59 40.08
CA TRP A 182 -14.24 9.75 38.64
C TRP A 182 -15.73 10.01 38.37
N ASP A 183 -16.10 11.06 37.64
CA ASP A 183 -16.69 11.00 36.29
C ASP A 183 -17.12 12.41 35.80
N ARG A 184 -16.98 12.62 34.48
CA ARG A 184 -17.59 13.64 33.60
C ARG A 184 -18.22 14.91 34.24
N GLN A 185 -17.63 16.07 33.92
CA GLN A 185 -18.26 17.02 33.00
C GLN A 185 -17.29 18.12 32.56
N SER A 186 -17.13 18.21 31.23
CA SER A 186 -16.73 19.39 30.46
C SER A 186 -17.06 20.74 31.10
N ARG A 187 -16.08 21.65 31.23
CA ARG A 187 -16.16 23.06 30.79
C ARG A 187 -14.87 23.86 31.05
N ALA A 188 -14.31 24.37 29.96
CA ALA A 188 -13.60 25.65 29.83
C ALA A 188 -12.41 25.95 30.76
N LEU A 189 -11.20 25.65 30.28
CA LEU A 189 -10.03 26.47 30.60
C LEU A 189 -10.27 27.87 30.06
N ARG A 190 -10.47 28.82 30.98
CA ARG A 190 -10.28 30.25 30.77
C ARG A 190 -8.79 30.53 30.87
N TYR A 191 -8.24 31.22 29.86
CA TYR A 191 -7.11 32.13 30.08
C TYR A 191 -7.71 33.53 30.23
N SER A 192 -7.35 34.16 31.36
CA SER A 192 -7.62 35.53 31.82
C SER A 192 -9.07 36.03 31.80
#